data_AF-A0A1S7D5K3-F1
#
_entry.id   AF-A0A1S7D5K3-F1
#
_cell.length_a   1.000
_cell.length_b   1.000
_cell.length_c   1.000
_cell.angle_alpha   90.00
_cell.angle_beta   90.00
_cell.angle_gamma   90.00
#
_symmetry.space_group_name_H-M   'P 1'
#
loop_
_entity.id
_entity.type
_entity.pdbx_description
1 polymer ?
#
loop_
_entity_poly.entity_id
_entity_poly.type
_entity_poly.pdbx_seq_one_letter_code
_entity_poly.pdbx_strand_id
1 'polypeptide(L)' 'HRLRLHDNPSLHSALEEKGFPFFPIFIFDGETAGTKVVGYNRMRYLLEALDDLDNQFKKHGGRLIMLKGKPNVV' A
#
# COMPACT_ATOMS: atom_id res chain seq x y z
N HIS A 1 1.84 -7.72 -5.07
CA HIS A 1 0.89 -8.01 -6.17
C HIS A 1 -0.57 -7.68 -5.85
N ARG A 2 -0.93 -7.19 -4.65
CA ARG A 2 -2.32 -6.76 -4.34
C ARG A 2 -2.33 -5.28 -3.92
N LEU A 3 -2.34 -4.38 -4.90
CA LEU A 3 -2.41 -2.92 -4.69
C LEU A 3 -3.76 -2.40 -5.20
N ARG A 4 -4.86 -2.95 -4.68
CA ARG A 4 -6.23 -2.62 -5.11
C ARG A 4 -7.17 -2.68 -3.91
N LEU A 5 -8.15 -1.79 -3.87
CA LEU A 5 -9.19 -1.82 -2.83
C LEU A 5 -10.25 -2.90 -3.10
N HIS A 6 -10.57 -3.15 -4.37
CA HIS A 6 -11.52 -4.19 -4.77
C HIS A 6 -10.90 -5.59 -4.63
N ASP A 7 -11.69 -6.56 -4.18
CA ASP A 7 -11.27 -7.96 -3.97
C ASP A 7 -10.07 -8.13 -3.02
N ASN A 8 -9.99 -7.29 -1.99
CA ASN A 8 -9.04 -7.47 -0.91
C ASN A 8 -9.74 -8.00 0.35
N PRO A 9 -9.87 -9.33 0.53
CA PRO A 9 -10.54 -9.90 1.70
C PRO A 9 -9.86 -9.47 3.01
N SER A 10 -8.55 -9.23 2.99
CA SER A 10 -7.80 -8.71 4.15
C SER A 10 -8.22 -7.29 4.53
N LEU A 11 -8.51 -6.44 3.53
CA LEU A 11 -9.05 -5.11 3.74
C LEU A 11 -10.48 -5.17 4.27
N HIS A 12 -11.31 -6.07 3.74
CA HIS A 12 -12.69 -6.22 4.19
C HIS A 12 -12.76 -6.64 5.66
N SER A 13 -11.98 -7.66 6.05
CA SER A 13 -11.89 -8.09 7.47
C SER A 13 -11.39 -6.99 8.39
N ALA A 14 -10.42 -6.18 7.96
CA ALA A 14 -9.92 -5.05 8.75
C ALA A 14 -10.96 -3.92 8.91
N LEU A 15 -11.90 -3.78 7.97
CA LEU A 15 -12.98 -2.80 8.05
C LEU A 15 -14.22 -3.31 8.83
N GLU A 16 -14.39 -4.63 8.94
CA GLU A 16 -15.46 -5.24 9.74
C GLU A 16 -15.24 -5.11 11.26
N GLU A 17 -13.98 -4.95 11.70
CA GLU A 17 -13.65 -4.59 13.09
C GLU A 17 -14.09 -3.15 13.40
N LYS A 18 -15.35 -3.00 13.78
CA LYS A 18 -15.93 -1.72 14.19
C LYS A 18 -15.19 -1.18 15.43
N GLY A 19 -14.75 0.08 15.35
CA GLY A 19 -14.24 0.85 16.49
C GLY A 19 -12.74 1.13 16.47
N PHE A 20 -11.99 0.58 15.51
CA PHE A 20 -10.56 0.88 15.35
C PHE A 20 -10.30 1.75 14.12
N PRO A 21 -9.36 2.71 14.21
CA PRO A 21 -8.90 3.46 13.05
C PRO A 21 -8.14 2.54 12.09
N PHE A 22 -8.48 2.62 10.80
CA PHE A 22 -7.81 1.88 9.74
C PHE A 22 -6.66 2.71 9.14
N PHE A 23 -5.45 2.14 9.11
CA PHE A 23 -4.25 2.80 8.56
C PHE A 23 -3.66 1.97 7.41
N PRO A 24 -3.88 2.37 6.14
CA PRO A 24 -3.24 1.70 5.02
C PRO A 24 -1.77 2.12 4.94
N ILE A 25 -0.86 1.15 5.02
CA ILE A 25 0.59 1.37 5.02
C ILE A 25 1.25 0.61 3.86
N PHE A 26 2.17 1.27 3.16
CA PHE A 26 3.09 0.66 2.20
C PHE A 26 4.53 0.96 2.60
N ILE A 27 5.37 -0.08 2.69
CA ILE A 27 6.77 0.04 3.12
C ILE A 27 7.71 -0.25 1.95
N PHE A 28 8.57 0.70 1.63
CA PHE A 28 9.73 0.54 0.75
C PHE A 28 10.91 0.03 1.57
N ASP A 29 11.09 -1.30 1.63
CA ASP A 29 12.15 -1.97 2.39
C ASP A 29 13.39 -2.35 1.55
N GLY A 30 13.33 -2.15 0.23
CA GLY A 30 14.40 -2.53 -0.70
C GLY A 30 14.41 -4.01 -1.10
N GLU A 31 13.46 -4.82 -0.60
CA GLU A 31 13.34 -6.25 -0.89
C GLU A 31 11.95 -6.62 -1.43
N THR A 32 10.90 -6.03 -0.87
CA THR A 32 9.49 -6.18 -1.23
C THR A 32 9.17 -5.52 -2.57
N ALA A 33 8.18 -6.07 -3.27
CA ALA A 33 7.75 -5.66 -4.62
C ALA A 33 8.83 -5.75 -5.71
N GLY A 34 9.91 -6.50 -5.47
CA GLY A 34 11.02 -6.69 -6.42
C GLY A 34 12.06 -5.58 -6.40
N THR A 35 12.01 -4.67 -5.42
CA THR A 35 12.83 -3.45 -5.37
C THR A 35 14.35 -3.67 -5.26
N LYS A 36 14.80 -4.91 -5.02
CA LYS A 36 16.22 -5.30 -4.99
C LYS A 36 16.92 -5.17 -6.35
N VAL A 37 16.22 -5.46 -7.45
CA VAL A 37 16.68 -5.31 -8.85
C VAL A 37 15.47 -4.97 -9.74
N VAL A 38 14.80 -3.85 -9.47
CA VAL A 38 13.67 -3.39 -10.28
C VAL A 38 14.21 -2.52 -11.43
N GLY A 39 13.99 -2.96 -12.67
CA GLY A 39 14.19 -2.09 -13.83
C GLY A 39 13.24 -0.88 -13.79
N TYR A 40 13.68 0.26 -14.31
CA TYR A 40 12.97 1.55 -14.26
C TYR A 40 11.45 1.46 -14.54
N ASN A 41 11.06 0.70 -15.56
CA ASN A 41 9.64 0.55 -15.96
C ASN A 41 8.78 -0.09 -14.87
N ARG A 42 9.34 -1.05 -14.11
CA ARG A 42 8.62 -1.72 -13.02
C ARG A 42 8.48 -0.80 -11.80
N MET A 43 9.47 0.06 -11.54
CA MET A 43 9.35 1.10 -10.50
C MET A 43 8.28 2.12 -10.88
N ARG A 44 8.28 2.59 -12.13
CA ARG A 44 7.26 3.52 -12.62
C ARG A 44 5.86 2.94 -12.45
N TYR A 45 5.63 1.70 -12.90
CA TYR A 45 4.34 1.02 -12.75
C TYR A 45 3.93 0.87 -11.27
N LEU A 46 4.88 0.54 -10.39
CA LEU A 46 4.62 0.46 -8.95
C LEU A 46 4.18 1.81 -8.39
N LEU A 47 4.88 2.89 -8.73
CA LEU A 47 4.56 4.24 -8.26
C LEU A 47 3.19 4.71 -8.78
N GLU A 48 2.89 4.45 -10.06
CA GLU A 48 1.56 4.73 -10.64
C GLU A 48 0.44 3.97 -9.92
N ALA A 49 0.66 2.69 -9.59
CA ALA A 49 -0.31 1.90 -8.84
C ALA A 49 -0.48 2.39 -7.39
N LEU A 50 0.59 2.87 -6.75
CA LEU A 50 0.52 3.44 -5.39
C LEU A 50 -0.19 4.79 -5.37
N ASP A 51 0.01 5.62 -6.39
CA ASP A 51 -0.68 6.91 -6.53
C ASP A 51 -2.19 6.70 -6.76
N ASP A 52 -2.58 5.76 -7.64
CA ASP A 52 -3.98 5.40 -7.84
C ASP A 52 -4.61 4.87 -6.53
N LEU A 53 -3.89 4.03 -5.79
CA LEU A 53 -4.36 3.51 -4.50
C LEU A 53 -4.54 4.61 -3.45
N ASP A 54 -3.60 5.55 -3.34
CA ASP A 54 -3.72 6.72 -2.44
C ASP A 54 -4.93 7.59 -2.83
N ASN A 55 -5.13 7.82 -4.13
CA ASN A 55 -6.29 8.56 -4.63
C ASN A 55 -7.61 7.86 -4.33
N GLN A 56 -7.65 6.52 -4.36
CA GLN A 56 -8.82 5.77 -3.92
C GLN A 56 -9.06 5.93 -2.40
N PHE A 57 -8.03 5.85 -1.55
CA PHE A 57 -8.19 6.09 -0.11
C PHE A 57 -8.66 7.52 0.21
N LYS A 58 -8.12 8.52 -0.48
CA LYS A 58 -8.54 9.93 -0.34
C LYS A 58 -10.02 10.13 -0.61
N LYS A 59 -10.60 9.43 -1.61
CA LYS A 59 -12.04 9.47 -1.89
C LYS A 59 -12.90 8.98 -0.72
N HIS A 60 -12.34 8.15 0.16
CA HIS A 60 -12.98 7.64 1.36
C HIS A 60 -12.54 8.35 2.64
N GLY A 61 -11.87 9.50 2.54
CA GLY A 61 -11.41 10.30 3.69
C GLY A 61 -10.14 9.78 4.37
N GLY A 62 -9.48 8.77 3.80
CA GLY A 62 -8.21 8.23 4.26
C GLY A 62 -7.02 8.70 3.43
N ARG A 63 -5.83 8.14 3.71
CA ARG A 63 -4.62 8.34 2.90
C ARG A 63 -3.70 7.14 3.05
N LEU A 64 -3.00 6.77 1.98
CA LEU A 64 -1.94 5.76 2.03
C LEU A 64 -0.70 6.33 2.72
N ILE A 65 -0.26 5.66 3.78
CA ILE A 65 0.97 6.00 4.50
C ILE A 65 2.12 5.27 3.81
N MET A 66 3.10 6.03 3.30
CA MET A 66 4.29 5.48 2.67
C MET A 66 5.50 5.63 3.59
N LEU A 67 6.16 4.52 3.86
CA LEU A 67 7.32 4.44 4.74
C LEU A 67 8.52 3.86 3.98
N LYS A 68 9.73 4.21 4.40
CA LYS A 68 10.96 3.64 3.83
C LYS A 68 11.83 3.10 4.96
N GLY A 69 12.17 1.82 4.89
CA GLY A 69 12.91 1.13 5.95
C GLY A 69 12.51 -0.34 6.05
N LYS A 70 13.19 -1.07 6.92
CA LYS A 70 12.85 -2.47 7.16
C LYS A 70 11.55 -2.56 7.97
N PRO A 71 10.60 -3.46 7.63
CA PRO A 71 9.31 -3.54 8.32
C PRO A 71 9.39 -3.82 9.83
N ASN A 72 10.52 -4.29 10.33
CA ASN A 72 10.75 -4.53 11.76
C ASN A 72 11.29 -3.31 12.51
N VAL A 73 11.57 -2.20 11.80
CA VAL A 73 12.16 -0.96 12.35
C VAL A 73 11.20 0.22 12.23
N VAL A 74 10.24 0.16 11.29
CA VAL A 74 9.22 1.20 11.09
C VAL A 74 7.90 0.78 11.70
#